data_AF-A0A522WF01-F1
#
_entry.id   AF-A0A522WF01-F1
#
_cell.length_a   1.000
_cell.length_b   1.000
_cell.length_c   1.000
_cell.angle_alpha   90.00
_cell.angle_beta   90.00
_cell.angle_gamma   90.00
#
_symmetry.space_group_name_H-M   'P 1'
#
loop_
_entity.id
_entity.type
_entity.pdbx_description
1 polymer ?
#
loop_
_entity_poly.entity_id
_entity_poly.type
_entity_poly.pdbx_seq_one_letter_code
_entity_poly.pdbx_strand_id
1 'polypeptide(L)'
;SSDLNIPEAVGGILGLSDFVLVSEESISMISEAASSGKYAGVIRMKSKFSSPGLRHERFLRNLESHGHVFLIPSDNVAGKIKDTLDNRPAIKKLNDRLVVEQAIKRLL
;
A
#
# COMPACT_ATOMS: atom_id res chain seq x y z
N SER A 1 -22.50 -1.62 7.63
CA SER A 1 -22.11 -0.77 8.77
C SER A 1 -20.60 -0.80 8.83
N SER A 2 -19.81 0.25 8.67
CA SER A 2 -20.03 1.66 8.37
C SER A 2 -18.64 2.19 7.99
N ASP A 3 -18.19 2.01 6.75
CA ASP A 3 -16.95 2.67 6.30
C ASP A 3 -17.31 4.09 5.87
N LEU A 4 -17.31 5.01 6.84
CA LEU A 4 -17.40 6.45 6.62
C LEU A 4 -16.05 6.99 6.09
N ASN A 5 -15.59 6.43 4.97
CA ASN A 5 -14.45 6.94 4.24
C ASN A 5 -14.95 8.09 3.36
N ILE A 6 -14.96 9.31 3.91
CA ILE A 6 -15.13 10.51 3.10
C ILE A 6 -13.86 10.62 2.24
N PRO A 7 -13.93 10.44 0.90
CA PRO A 7 -12.75 10.35 0.06
C PRO A 7 -11.84 11.58 0.18
N GLU A 8 -12.43 12.78 0.33
CA GLU A 8 -11.64 13.99 0.55
C GLU A 8 -10.91 14.00 1.91
N ALA A 9 -11.49 13.39 2.95
CA ALA A 9 -10.85 13.29 4.26
C ALA A 9 -9.71 12.27 4.28
N VAL A 10 -9.87 11.13 3.59
CA VAL A 10 -8.82 10.10 3.47
C VAL A 10 -7.64 10.66 2.68
N GLY A 11 -7.89 11.26 1.51
CA GLY A 11 -6.84 11.93 0.74
C GLY A 11 -6.15 13.07 1.50
N GLY A 12 -6.92 13.87 2.26
CA GLY A 12 -6.40 14.95 3.10
C GLY A 12 -5.49 14.47 4.23
N ILE A 13 -5.90 13.42 4.97
CA ILE A 13 -5.12 12.84 6.07
C ILE A 13 -3.85 12.16 5.53
N LEU A 14 -3.94 11.45 4.40
CA LEU A 14 -2.78 10.86 3.73
C LEU A 14 -1.79 11.94 3.26
N GLY A 15 -2.29 13.06 2.75
CA GLY A 15 -1.48 14.20 2.33
C GLY A 15 -0.65 14.83 3.46
N LEU A 16 -1.13 14.77 4.70
CA LEU A 16 -0.44 15.30 5.89
C LEU A 16 0.54 14.31 6.53
N SER A 17 0.47 13.04 6.16
CA SER A 17 1.31 11.99 6.74
C SER A 17 2.69 11.93 6.06
N ASP A 18 3.73 11.57 6.81
CA ASP A 18 5.03 11.19 6.24
C ASP A 18 5.06 9.71 5.86
N PHE A 19 4.34 8.88 6.63
CA PHE A 19 4.25 7.43 6.44
C PHE A 19 2.82 6.96 6.65
N VAL A 20 2.33 6.12 5.74
CA VAL A 20 0.99 5.53 5.73
C VAL A 20 1.13 4.03 5.97
N LEU A 21 0.39 3.51 6.94
CA LEU A 21 0.42 2.09 7.27
C LEU A 21 -0.96 1.48 7.04
N VAL A 22 -1.03 0.40 6.26
CA VAL A 22 -2.29 -0.29 5.94
C VAL A 22 -2.15 -1.80 6.19
N SER A 23 -3.25 -2.47 6.49
CA SER A 23 -3.31 -3.93 6.57
C SER A 23 -3.23 -4.56 5.18
N GLU A 24 -2.65 -5.76 5.06
CA GLU A 24 -2.53 -6.46 3.79
C GLU A 24 -3.86 -6.83 3.11
N GLU A 25 -4.99 -6.79 3.82
CA GLU A 25 -6.27 -7.32 3.33
C GLU A 25 -6.94 -6.45 2.26
N SER A 26 -6.77 -5.12 2.31
CA SER A 26 -7.52 -4.18 1.47
C SER A 26 -6.70 -3.69 0.27
N ILE A 27 -6.97 -4.25 -0.92
CA ILE A 27 -6.33 -3.82 -2.17
C ILE A 27 -6.57 -2.33 -2.43
N SER A 28 -7.78 -1.81 -2.17
CA SER A 28 -8.10 -0.40 -2.43
C SER A 28 -7.28 0.54 -1.54
N MET A 29 -7.19 0.26 -0.23
CA MET A 29 -6.37 1.08 0.67
C MET A 29 -4.87 0.99 0.34
N ILE A 30 -4.39 -0.19 -0.07
CA ILE A 30 -3.00 -0.37 -0.52
C ILE A 30 -2.73 0.48 -1.77
N SER A 31 -3.63 0.44 -2.75
CA SER A 31 -3.52 1.25 -3.97
C SER A 31 -3.54 2.74 -3.65
N GLU A 32 -4.46 3.20 -2.80
CA GLU A 32 -4.55 4.61 -2.41
C GLU A 32 -3.29 5.08 -1.66
N ALA A 33 -2.78 4.28 -0.73
CA ALA A 33 -1.52 4.56 -0.04
C ALA A 33 -0.34 4.63 -1.02
N ALA A 34 -0.23 3.69 -1.96
CA ALA A 34 0.80 3.68 -2.99
C ALA A 34 0.71 4.88 -3.96
N SER A 35 -0.51 5.37 -4.20
CA SER A 35 -0.79 6.55 -5.04
C SER A 35 -0.69 7.88 -4.28
N SER A 36 -0.58 7.87 -2.95
CA SER A 36 -0.50 9.10 -2.14
C SER A 36 0.79 9.92 -2.38
N GLY A 37 1.86 9.28 -2.86
CA GLY A 37 3.18 9.90 -2.93
C GLY A 37 3.84 10.04 -1.56
N LYS A 38 3.39 9.28 -0.57
CA LYS A 38 4.01 9.13 0.76
C LYS A 38 4.70 7.79 0.88
N TYR A 39 5.45 7.59 1.96
CA TYR A 39 5.91 6.25 2.30
C TYR A 39 4.70 5.38 2.66
N ALA A 40 4.53 4.26 1.96
CA ALA A 40 3.40 3.35 2.17
C ALA A 40 3.92 1.99 2.65
N GLY A 41 3.47 1.55 3.83
CA GLY A 41 3.78 0.25 4.41
C GLY A 41 2.55 -0.63 4.46
N VAL A 42 2.69 -1.89 4.05
CA VAL A 42 1.67 -2.93 4.16
C VAL A 42 2.07 -3.89 5.27
N ILE A 43 1.28 -3.95 6.34
CA ILE A 43 1.51 -4.88 7.45
C ILE A 43 1.13 -6.29 7.02
N ARG A 44 2.10 -7.19 7.03
CA ARG A 44 1.93 -8.64 6.84
C ARG A 44 1.61 -9.27 8.19
N MET A 45 0.37 -9.72 8.36
CA MET A 45 -0.03 -10.44 9.55
C MET A 45 0.29 -11.93 9.36
N LYS A 46 0.94 -12.56 10.34
CA LYS A 46 1.12 -14.01 10.37
C LYS A 46 -0.22 -14.68 10.70
N SER A 47 -1.17 -14.66 9.76
CA SER A 47 -2.46 -15.33 9.88
C SER A 47 -2.25 -16.85 9.88
N LYS A 48 -2.80 -17.54 10.88
CA LYS A 48 -2.87 -19.02 10.95
C LYS A 48 -3.99 -19.61 10.10
N PHE A 49 -4.94 -18.79 9.62
CA PHE A 49 -6.23 -19.27 9.10
C PHE A 49 -6.47 -18.98 7.61
N SER A 50 -5.66 -18.13 7.00
CA SER A 50 -5.82 -17.79 5.58
C SER A 50 -4.59 -17.03 5.10
N SER A 51 -3.77 -17.69 4.27
CA SER A 51 -2.78 -16.98 3.47
C SER A 51 -3.50 -16.17 2.40
N PRO A 52 -3.04 -14.94 2.08
CA PRO A 52 -3.58 -14.22 0.93
C PRO A 52 -3.50 -15.11 -0.31
N GLY A 53 -4.58 -15.17 -1.08
CA GLY A 53 -4.62 -15.98 -2.30
C GLY A 53 -3.49 -15.61 -3.25
N LEU A 54 -3.06 -16.54 -4.11
CA LEU A 54 -1.90 -16.37 -5.01
C LEU A 54 -1.93 -15.09 -5.84
N ARG A 55 -3.11 -14.61 -6.24
CA ARG A 55 -3.26 -13.34 -6.99
C ARG A 55 -2.94 -12.13 -6.12
N HIS A 56 -3.40 -12.12 -4.88
CA HIS A 56 -3.18 -11.03 -3.92
C HIS A 56 -1.70 -10.94 -3.54
N GLU A 57 -1.06 -12.07 -3.26
CA GLU A 57 0.37 -12.12 -2.98
C GLU A 57 1.21 -11.60 -4.15
N ARG A 58 0.85 -11.95 -5.39
CA ARG A 58 1.53 -11.41 -6.59
C ARG A 58 1.35 -9.90 -6.72
N PHE A 59 0.16 -9.37 -6.41
CA PHE A 59 -0.09 -7.93 -6.40
C PHE A 59 0.82 -7.21 -5.40
N LEU A 60 0.87 -7.69 -4.15
CA LEU A 60 1.72 -7.13 -3.09
C LEU A 60 3.20 -7.14 -3.48
N ARG A 61 3.71 -8.28 -3.95
CA ARG A 61 5.11 -8.41 -4.37
C ARG A 61 5.44 -7.53 -5.57
N ASN A 62 4.50 -7.38 -6.51
CA ASN A 62 4.69 -6.48 -7.65
C ASN A 62 4.84 -5.03 -7.17
N LEU A 63 3.96 -4.56 -6.27
CA LEU A 63 4.09 -3.20 -5.73
C LEU A 63 5.42 -2.99 -5.00
N GLU A 64 5.83 -3.94 -4.17
CA GLU A 64 7.10 -3.87 -3.44
C GLU A 64 8.32 -3.87 -4.39
N SER A 65 8.37 -4.79 -5.34
CA SER A 65 9.50 -4.91 -6.26
C SER A 65 9.71 -3.67 -7.13
N HIS A 66 8.64 -2.91 -7.37
CA HIS A 66 8.69 -1.65 -8.12
C HIS A 66 8.90 -0.41 -7.22
N GLY A 67 8.95 -0.58 -5.90
CA GLY A 67 9.20 0.51 -4.95
C GLY A 67 7.97 1.38 -4.68
N HIS A 68 6.77 0.82 -4.83
CA HIS A 68 5.51 1.51 -4.55
C HIS A 68 5.10 1.41 -3.07
N VAL A 69 5.43 0.30 -2.41
CA VAL A 69 5.14 0.05 -0.99
C VAL A 69 6.26 -0.75 -0.34
N PHE A 70 6.30 -0.77 0.99
CA PHE A 70 7.12 -1.69 1.79
C PHE A 70 6.22 -2.81 2.33
N LEU A 71 6.59 -4.09 2.17
CA LEU A 71 5.93 -5.17 2.92
C LEU A 71 6.63 -5.33 4.26
N ILE A 72 5.86 -5.19 5.33
CA ILE A 72 6.41 -5.08 6.69
C ILE A 72 5.86 -6.23 7.54
N PRO A 73 6.71 -7.14 8.02
CA PRO A 73 6.32 -8.09 9.04
C PRO A 73 5.76 -7.37 10.27
N SER A 74 4.67 -7.88 10.85
CA SER A 74 4.02 -7.25 12.00
C SER A 74 4.95 -7.04 13.21
N ASP A 75 5.99 -7.85 13.34
CA ASP A 75 7.01 -7.78 14.39
C ASP A 75 8.12 -6.72 14.13
N ASN A 76 8.12 -6.05 12.97
CA ASN A 76 9.15 -5.07 12.60
C ASN A 76 8.58 -3.71 12.10
N VAL A 77 7.35 -3.38 12.49
CA VAL A 77 6.69 -2.12 12.06
C VAL A 77 7.48 -0.88 12.51
N ALA A 78 7.76 -0.77 13.81
CA ALA A 78 8.45 0.39 14.36
C ALA A 78 9.86 0.58 13.78
N GLY A 79 10.61 -0.51 13.66
CA GLY A 79 11.95 -0.50 13.08
C GLY A 79 11.93 -0.02 11.64
N LYS A 80 10.97 -0.51 10.84
CA LYS A 80 10.88 -0.12 9.42
C LYS A 80 10.44 1.34 9.23
N ILE A 81 9.50 1.83 10.03
CA ILE A 81 9.09 3.24 9.98
C ILE A 81 10.28 4.13 10.29
N LYS A 82 11.00 3.86 11.39
CA LYS A 82 12.19 4.63 11.78
C LYS A 82 13.24 4.64 10.67
N ASP A 83 13.65 3.47 10.20
CA ASP A 83 14.61 3.30 9.10
C ASP A 83 14.23 4.11 7.85
N THR A 84 12.94 4.08 7.49
CA THR A 84 12.43 4.79 6.32
C THR A 84 12.48 6.31 6.50
N LEU A 85 12.11 6.81 7.68
CA LEU A 85 12.10 8.25 7.96
C LEU A 85 13.51 8.82 8.14
N ASP A 86 14.44 8.02 8.67
CA ASP A 86 15.85 8.41 8.85
C ASP A 86 16.58 8.44 7.48
N ASN A 87 16.38 7.42 6.64
CA ASN A 87 17.12 7.28 5.38
C ASN A 87 16.42 7.91 4.16
N ARG A 88 15.13 8.22 4.28
CA ARG A 88 14.29 8.83 3.23
C ARG A 88 14.54 8.26 1.83
N PRO A 89 14.36 6.94 1.63
CA PRO A 89 14.59 6.32 0.32
C PRO A 89 13.67 6.93 -0.76
N ALA A 90 14.08 6.84 -2.02
CA ALA A 90 13.26 7.28 -3.13
C ALA A 90 12.00 6.42 -3.26
N ILE A 91 10.83 7.06 -3.36
CA ILE A 91 9.54 6.40 -3.56
C ILE A 91 9.08 6.53 -5.01
N LYS A 92 8.43 5.48 -5.52
CA LYS A 92 7.72 5.55 -6.79
C LYS A 92 6.23 5.59 -6.52
N LYS A 93 5.59 6.70 -6.86
CA LYS A 93 4.13 6.80 -6.78
C LYS A 93 3.50 5.84 -7.79
N LEU A 94 2.49 5.10 -7.36
CA LEU A 94 1.65 4.35 -8.27
C LEU A 94 0.84 5.37 -9.09
N ASN A 95 0.98 5.33 -10.42
CA ASN A 95 0.24 6.23 -11.29
C ASN A 95 -1.04 5.51 -11.75
N ASP A 96 -2.14 5.75 -11.05
CA ASP A 96 -3.44 5.07 -11.25
C ASP A 96 -3.89 5.06 -12.72
N ARG A 97 -3.53 6.11 -13.48
CA ARG A 97 -3.92 6.26 -14.88
C ARG A 97 -3.36 5.14 -15.78
N LEU A 98 -2.11 4.73 -15.57
CA LEU A 98 -1.46 3.71 -16.40
C LEU A 98 -1.90 2.28 -16.03
N VAL A 99 -2.20 2.02 -14.75
CA VAL A 99 -2.59 0.69 -14.28
C VAL A 99 -4.05 0.39 -14.62
N VAL A 100 -4.94 1.38 -14.48
CA VAL A 100 -6.34 1.27 -14.90
C VAL A 100 -6.44 1.13 -16.42
N GLU A 101 -5.69 1.92 -17.20
CA GLU A 101 -5.65 1.77 -18.67
C GLU A 101 -5.15 0.39 -19.09
N GLN A 102 -4.13 -0.17 -18.43
CA GLN A 102 -3.63 -1.52 -18.74
C GLN A 102 -4.59 -2.63 -18.30
N ALA A 103 -5.33 -2.45 -17.21
CA ALA A 103 -6.34 -3.40 -16.76
C ALA A 103 -7.57 -3.40 -17.70
N ILE A 104 -8.02 -2.23 -18.16
CA ILE A 104 -9.09 -2.08 -19.16
C ILE A 104 -8.67 -2.69 -20.51
N LYS A 105 -7.44 -2.44 -20.96
CA LYS A 105 -6.89 -3.04 -22.20
C LYS A 105 -6.75 -4.56 -22.18
N ARG A 106 -6.84 -5.21 -21.01
CA ARG A 106 -6.81 -6.68 -20.89
C ARG A 106 -8.21 -7.30 -20.83
N LEU A 107 -9.26 -6.48 -20.79
CA LEU A 107 -10.67 -6.90 -20.74
C LEU A 107 -11.44 -6.60 -22.04
N LEU A 108 -10.88 -5.76 -22.91
CA LEU A 108 -11.31 -5.51 -24.30
C LEU A 108 -10.44 -6.31 -25.26
#